data_AF-A0A3N5XFQ7-F1
#
_entry.id   AF-A0A3N5XFQ7-F1
#
_cell.length_a   1.000
_cell.length_b   1.000
_cell.length_c   1.000
_cell.angle_alpha   90.00
_cell.angle_beta   90.00
_cell.angle_gamma   90.00
#
_symmetry.space_group_name_H-M   'P 1'
#
loop_
_entity.id
_entity.type
_entity.pdbx_description
1 polymer ?
#
loop_
_entity_poly.entity_id
_entity_poly.type
_entity_poly.pdbx_seq_one_letter_code
_entity_poly.pdbx_strand_id
1 'polypeptide(L)'
;MLDAPSSFEPAKNYVITVLVARKGMKSGGFQLSARFSETGSQAGSFRPLDGRTSVTSEKAGSIFYIQHTREGQKLTGETEGKWQFQWQAPNRRAPVTMHMAANAANRDASEFGDSIHTRDLTIPPAK
;
A
#
# COMPACT_ATOMS: atom_id res chain seq x y z
N MET A 1 5.03 -6.57 -5.65
CA MET A 1 4.11 -7.55 -5.06
C MET A 1 3.34 -6.87 -3.95
N LEU A 2 2.02 -7.06 -3.92
CA LEU A 2 1.14 -6.67 -2.81
C LEU A 2 0.62 -7.97 -2.20
N ASP A 3 1.02 -8.24 -0.96
CA ASP A 3 0.62 -9.42 -0.20
C ASP A 3 -0.42 -9.03 0.86
N ALA A 4 -1.58 -9.67 0.78
CA ALA A 4 -2.79 -9.36 1.54
C ALA A 4 -3.63 -10.64 1.68
N PRO A 5 -4.56 -10.73 2.64
CA PRO A 5 -5.40 -11.92 2.80
C PRO A 5 -6.27 -12.17 1.56
N SER A 6 -6.58 -13.44 1.26
CA SER A 6 -7.50 -13.82 0.18
C SER A 6 -8.97 -13.51 0.50
N SER A 7 -9.31 -13.29 1.77
CA SER A 7 -10.62 -12.86 2.25
C SER A 7 -10.52 -12.22 3.64
N PHE A 8 -11.47 -11.36 4.02
CA PHE A 8 -11.44 -10.69 5.33
C PHE A 8 -12.63 -11.02 6.24
N GLU A 9 -12.37 -11.09 7.55
CA GLU A 9 -13.41 -11.05 8.59
C GLU A 9 -13.63 -9.59 9.02
N PRO A 10 -14.87 -9.16 9.31
CA PRO A 10 -15.15 -7.80 9.78
C PRO A 10 -14.30 -7.40 10.99
N ALA A 11 -13.81 -6.15 10.99
CA ALA A 11 -12.99 -5.54 12.05
C ALA A 11 -11.65 -6.22 12.37
N LYS A 12 -11.29 -7.30 11.67
CA LYS A 12 -10.03 -8.03 11.88
C LYS A 12 -8.84 -7.26 11.32
N ASN A 13 -7.70 -7.41 12.00
CA ASN A 13 -6.44 -6.79 11.62
C ASN A 13 -5.60 -7.75 10.78
N TYR A 14 -5.07 -7.25 9.67
CA TYR A 14 -4.19 -7.97 8.76
C TYR A 14 -2.90 -7.20 8.56
N VAL A 15 -1.77 -7.90 8.55
CA VAL A 15 -0.50 -7.32 8.09
C VAL A 15 -0.47 -7.39 6.57
N ILE A 16 -0.30 -6.24 5.94
CA ILE A 16 -0.16 -6.09 4.50
C ILE A 16 1.31 -5.83 4.20
N THR A 17 1.84 -6.50 3.18
CA THR A 17 3.23 -6.30 2.74
C THR A 17 3.26 -5.77 1.31
N VAL A 18 3.93 -4.63 1.13
CA VAL A 18 4.29 -4.10 -0.20
C VAL A 18 5.76 -4.39 -0.43
N LEU A 19 6.07 -5.09 -1.52
CA LEU A 19 7.43 -5.36 -1.97
C LEU A 19 7.62 -4.83 -3.40
N VAL A 20 8.62 -3.99 -3.60
CA VAL A 20 8.99 -3.49 -4.92
C VAL A 20 10.46 -3.84 -5.13
N ALA A 21 10.77 -4.52 -6.24
CA ALA A 21 12.12 -4.92 -6.57
C ALA A 21 12.42 -4.68 -8.04
N ARG A 22 13.57 -4.08 -8.32
CA ARG A 22 14.04 -3.80 -9.67
C ARG A 22 15.56 -3.67 -9.69
N LYS A 23 16.23 -4.31 -10.65
CA LYS A 23 17.67 -4.15 -10.86
C LYS A 23 18.03 -2.66 -11.03
N GLY A 24 19.02 -2.19 -10.29
CA GLY A 24 19.49 -0.80 -10.35
C GLY A 24 18.63 0.19 -9.56
N MET A 25 17.59 -0.27 -8.85
CA MET A 25 16.85 0.55 -7.90
C MET A 25 17.79 1.07 -6.80
N LYS A 26 17.65 2.35 -6.43
CA LYS A 26 18.39 3.03 -5.37
C LYS A 26 17.47 3.67 -4.33
N SER A 27 16.19 3.80 -4.64
CA SER A 27 15.15 4.30 -3.74
C SER A 27 13.81 3.71 -4.12
N GLY A 28 12.91 3.60 -3.15
CA GLY A 28 11.55 3.14 -3.39
C GLY A 28 10.50 4.05 -2.79
N GLY A 29 9.29 3.96 -3.32
CA GLY A 29 8.14 4.59 -2.70
C GLY A 29 6.85 3.91 -3.16
N PHE A 30 5.82 4.03 -2.35
CA PHE A 30 4.47 3.62 -2.70
C PHE A 30 3.43 4.50 -2.03
N GLN A 31 2.21 4.43 -2.55
CA GLN A 31 1.00 4.88 -1.90
C GLN A 31 -0.12 3.86 -2.19
N LEU A 32 -0.95 3.58 -1.19
CA LEU A 32 -2.04 2.61 -1.26
C LEU A 32 -3.30 3.14 -0.59
N SER A 33 -4.46 2.87 -1.18
CA SER A 33 -5.78 3.05 -0.54
C SER A 33 -6.56 1.74 -0.53
N ALA A 34 -7.55 1.62 0.36
CA ALA A 34 -8.50 0.52 0.42
C ALA A 34 -9.92 1.08 0.35
N ARG A 35 -10.68 0.65 -0.65
CA ARG A 35 -12.01 1.19 -0.96
C ARG A 35 -13.01 0.07 -1.16
N PHE A 36 -14.28 0.29 -0.82
CA PHE A 36 -15.33 -0.65 -1.21
C PHE A 36 -15.44 -0.66 -2.73
N SER A 37 -15.40 -1.85 -3.34
CA SER A 37 -15.35 -1.99 -4.79
C SER A 37 -16.57 -1.38 -5.50
N GLU A 38 -17.73 -1.38 -4.83
CA GLU A 38 -18.99 -0.86 -5.37
C GLU A 38 -19.08 0.67 -5.33
N THR A 39 -18.68 1.28 -4.21
CA THR A 39 -18.94 2.70 -3.94
C THR A 39 -17.71 3.58 -4.08
N GLY A 40 -16.51 3.00 -4.12
CA GLY A 40 -15.25 3.73 -4.09
C GLY A 40 -14.97 4.45 -2.75
N SER A 41 -15.83 4.30 -1.75
CA SER A 41 -15.67 4.91 -0.43
C SER A 41 -14.66 4.14 0.43
N GLN A 42 -14.07 4.80 1.43
CA GLN A 42 -13.08 4.19 2.33
C GLN A 42 -13.54 2.86 2.91
N ALA A 43 -12.66 1.85 2.88
CA ALA A 43 -12.90 0.53 3.45
C ALA A 43 -11.82 0.14 4.47
N GLY A 44 -12.17 0.29 5.74
CA GLY A 44 -11.27 -0.02 6.85
C GLY A 44 -10.31 1.13 7.17
N SER A 45 -9.31 0.83 7.98
CA SER A 45 -8.30 1.78 8.44
C SER A 45 -6.89 1.22 8.33
N PHE A 46 -5.91 2.11 8.27
CA PHE A 46 -4.49 1.75 8.20
C PHE A 46 -3.76 2.17 9.48
N ARG A 47 -2.76 1.39 9.87
CA ARG A 47 -1.85 1.72 10.96
C ARG A 47 -0.41 1.37 10.58
N PRO A 48 0.54 2.31 10.64
CA PRO A 48 1.95 2.01 10.50
C PRO A 48 2.42 0.99 11.55
N LEU A 49 3.31 0.09 11.16
CA LEU A 49 3.98 -0.84 12.10
C LEU A 49 5.36 -0.35 12.53
N ASP A 50 5.96 0.55 11.76
CA ASP A 50 7.28 1.15 12.00
C ASP A 50 7.34 2.59 11.42
N GLY A 51 8.54 3.19 11.45
CA GLY A 51 8.79 4.53 10.90
C GLY A 51 8.82 4.61 9.36
N ARG A 52 8.67 3.49 8.64
CA ARG A 52 8.79 3.44 7.17
C ARG A 52 7.50 3.80 6.45
N THR A 53 6.37 3.80 7.16
CA THR A 53 5.05 4.14 6.60
C THR A 53 4.33 5.21 7.41
N SER A 54 3.47 5.98 6.75
CA SER A 54 2.59 6.94 7.40
C SER A 54 1.23 6.98 6.70
N VAL A 55 0.21 7.39 7.44
CA VAL A 55 -1.14 7.58 6.92
C VAL A 55 -1.33 9.05 6.56
N THR A 56 -1.90 9.30 5.40
CA THR A 56 -2.35 10.61 4.93
C THR A 56 -3.79 10.49 4.44
N SER A 57 -4.42 11.61 4.12
CA SER A 57 -5.76 11.64 3.54
C SER A 57 -5.78 12.62 2.37
N GLU A 58 -6.77 12.44 1.48
CA GLU A 58 -7.10 13.52 0.56
C GLU A 58 -7.62 14.76 1.31
N LYS A 59 -7.71 15.89 0.61
CA LYS A 59 -8.09 17.19 1.19
C LYS A 59 -9.45 17.16 1.90
N ALA A 60 -10.40 16.37 1.41
CA ALA A 60 -11.72 16.21 2.00
C ALA A 60 -11.76 15.21 3.18
N GLY A 61 -10.67 14.45 3.40
CA GLY A 61 -10.59 13.46 4.47
C GLY A 61 -11.44 12.20 4.26
N SER A 62 -12.04 12.01 3.08
CA SER A 62 -12.96 10.89 2.84
C SER A 62 -12.26 9.57 2.49
N ILE A 63 -11.04 9.67 1.94
CA ILE A 63 -10.17 8.52 1.64
C ILE A 63 -8.83 8.70 2.33
N PHE A 64 -8.39 7.62 2.98
CA PHE A 64 -7.09 7.54 3.63
C PHE A 64 -6.15 6.70 2.78
N TYR A 65 -4.89 7.14 2.76
CA TYR A 65 -3.80 6.48 2.06
C TYR A 65 -2.73 6.12 3.06
N ILE A 66 -2.14 4.94 2.90
CA ILE A 66 -0.86 4.62 3.54
C ILE A 66 0.25 4.73 2.50
N GLN A 67 1.33 5.39 2.87
CA GLN A 67 2.46 5.66 1.99
C GLN A 67 3.79 5.48 2.71
N HIS A 68 4.84 5.39 1.92
CA HIS A 68 6.21 5.43 2.43
C HIS A 68 6.54 6.78 3.10
N THR A 69 7.40 6.75 4.12
CA THR A 69 8.03 7.94 4.70
C THR A 69 9.38 8.23 4.04
N ARG A 70 10.04 9.32 4.45
CA ARG A 70 11.44 9.58 4.08
C ARG A 70 12.38 8.44 4.49
N GLU A 71 12.15 7.82 5.65
CA GLU A 71 12.91 6.63 6.05
C GLU A 71 12.56 5.43 5.17
N GLY A 72 11.27 5.27 4.86
CA GLY A 72 10.74 4.23 3.98
C GLY A 72 11.30 4.26 2.56
N GLN A 73 11.95 5.35 2.13
CA GLN A 73 12.62 5.41 0.83
C GLN A 73 13.86 4.53 0.73
N LYS A 74 14.50 4.23 1.87
CA LYS A 74 15.68 3.38 1.92
C LYS A 74 15.31 1.95 1.56
N LEU A 75 16.13 1.32 0.73
CA LEU A 75 15.97 -0.08 0.35
C LEU A 75 16.16 -1.01 1.56
N THR A 76 15.49 -2.15 1.53
CA THR A 76 15.60 -3.23 2.54
C THR A 76 16.54 -4.36 2.09
N GLY A 77 16.99 -4.31 0.84
CA GLY A 77 18.02 -5.18 0.25
C GLY A 77 18.77 -4.42 -0.84
N GLU A 78 19.57 -5.12 -1.66
CA GLU A 78 20.39 -4.46 -2.69
C GLU A 78 19.58 -3.74 -3.76
N THR A 79 18.40 -4.28 -4.09
CA THR A 79 17.54 -3.80 -5.19
C THR A 79 16.06 -3.87 -4.86
N GLU A 80 15.70 -3.82 -3.57
CA GLU A 80 14.31 -3.97 -3.12
C GLU A 80 13.91 -2.98 -2.02
N GLY A 81 12.68 -2.50 -2.08
CA GLY A 81 12.00 -1.78 -1.00
C GLY A 81 10.84 -2.60 -0.47
N LYS A 82 10.82 -2.78 0.85
CA LYS A 82 9.73 -3.45 1.58
C LYS A 82 9.09 -2.52 2.60
N TRP A 83 7.76 -2.59 2.68
CA TRP A 83 6.95 -1.88 3.66
C TRP A 83 5.89 -2.82 4.23
N GLN A 84 5.72 -2.79 5.54
CA GLN A 84 4.68 -3.54 6.23
C GLN A 84 3.84 -2.58 7.06
N PHE A 85 2.54 -2.77 7.02
CA PHE A 85 1.59 -2.01 7.80
C PHE A 85 0.38 -2.87 8.14
N GLN A 86 -0.42 -2.41 9.09
CA GLN A 86 -1.66 -3.07 9.45
C GLN A 86 -2.83 -2.44 8.72
N TRP A 87 -3.71 -3.27 8.17
CA TRP A 87 -5.03 -2.90 7.69
C TRP A 87 -6.09 -3.53 8.60
N GLN A 88 -6.93 -2.70 9.21
CA GLN A 88 -8.14 -3.18 9.88
C GLN A 88 -9.27 -3.22 8.85
N ALA A 89 -9.80 -4.41 8.59
CA ALA A 89 -10.89 -4.61 7.67
C ALA A 89 -12.17 -3.88 8.13
N PRO A 90 -13.02 -3.41 7.20
CA PRO A 90 -14.26 -2.73 7.57
C PRO A 90 -15.25 -3.67 8.28
N ASN A 91 -16.21 -3.08 9.00
CA ASN A 91 -17.34 -3.83 9.58
C ASN A 91 -18.31 -4.36 8.51
N ARG A 92 -18.47 -3.62 7.41
CA ARG A 92 -19.36 -3.99 6.29
C ARG A 92 -18.79 -5.18 5.53
N ARG A 93 -19.60 -6.22 5.36
CA ARG A 93 -19.27 -7.40 4.53
C ARG A 93 -19.53 -7.12 3.04
N ALA A 94 -18.67 -6.31 2.44
CA ALA A 94 -18.67 -6.03 0.99
C ALA A 94 -17.23 -6.09 0.45
N PRO A 95 -17.01 -6.47 -0.82
CA PRO A 95 -15.67 -6.52 -1.40
C PRO A 95 -14.89 -5.20 -1.25
N VAL A 96 -13.61 -5.34 -0.94
CA VAL A 96 -12.67 -4.21 -0.81
C VAL A 96 -11.61 -4.33 -1.88
N THR A 97 -11.37 -3.27 -2.64
CA THR A 97 -10.25 -3.18 -3.58
C THR A 97 -9.16 -2.31 -2.99
N MET A 98 -7.96 -2.88 -2.85
CA MET A 98 -6.74 -2.14 -2.56
C MET A 98 -6.13 -1.65 -3.87
N HIS A 99 -5.95 -0.33 -3.99
CA HIS A 99 -5.30 0.31 -5.13
C HIS A 99 -3.92 0.78 -4.71
N MET A 100 -2.88 0.31 -5.39
CA MET A 100 -1.49 0.60 -5.10
C MET A 100 -0.79 1.21 -6.32
N ALA A 101 -0.04 2.27 -6.10
CA ALA A 101 0.98 2.76 -7.02
C ALA A 101 2.34 2.81 -6.31
N ALA A 102 3.40 2.41 -7.00
CA ALA A 102 4.75 2.40 -6.47
C ALA A 102 5.78 2.85 -7.49
N ASN A 103 6.84 3.51 -7.03
CA ASN A 103 7.99 3.92 -7.84
C ASN A 103 9.25 3.16 -7.38
N ALA A 104 9.93 2.52 -8.32
CA ALA A 104 11.28 1.99 -8.17
C ALA A 104 12.28 2.94 -8.82
N ALA A 105 12.90 3.81 -8.03
CA ALA A 105 13.71 4.90 -8.54
C ALA A 105 15.20 4.58 -8.61
N ASN A 106 15.90 5.09 -9.62
CA ASN A 106 17.36 4.94 -9.77
C ASN A 106 18.17 6.08 -9.10
N ARG A 107 17.49 7.15 -8.64
CA ARG A 107 18.07 8.36 -8.01
C ARG A 107 18.98 9.20 -8.90
N ASP A 108 18.78 9.24 -10.21
CA ASP A 108 19.52 10.16 -11.09
C ASP A 108 18.89 11.57 -11.22
N ALA A 109 17.84 11.83 -10.43
CA ALA A 109 17.04 13.06 -10.45
C ALA A 109 16.31 13.33 -11.78
N SER A 110 16.10 12.29 -12.59
CA SER A 110 15.24 12.29 -13.76
C SER A 110 14.18 11.18 -13.66
N GLU A 111 13.23 11.17 -14.58
CA GLU A 111 12.29 10.07 -14.76
C GLU A 111 12.90 8.87 -15.50
N PHE A 112 14.05 9.07 -16.16
CA PHE A 112 14.67 8.01 -16.94
C PHE A 112 15.23 6.93 -16.03
N GLY A 113 14.84 5.69 -16.29
CA GLY A 113 15.29 4.57 -15.48
C GLY A 113 14.55 4.42 -14.15
N ASP A 114 13.54 5.23 -13.87
CA ASP A 114 12.52 4.94 -12.86
C ASP A 114 11.50 3.92 -13.42
N SER A 115 10.75 3.27 -12.53
CA SER A 115 9.71 2.32 -12.96
C SER A 115 8.50 2.40 -12.05
N ILE A 116 7.35 2.67 -12.67
CA ILE A 116 6.07 2.75 -11.97
C ILE A 116 5.36 1.39 -12.03
N HIS A 117 4.89 0.96 -10.86
CA HIS A 117 4.15 -0.29 -10.69
C HIS A 117 2.78 0.02 -10.10
N THR A 118 1.72 -0.41 -10.77
CA THR A 118 0.36 -0.35 -10.25
C THR A 118 -0.17 -1.75 -9.98
N ARG A 119 -0.96 -1.90 -8.90
CA ARG A 119 -1.68 -3.13 -8.59
C ARG A 119 -3.01 -2.82 -7.95
N ASP A 120 -4.03 -3.52 -8.43
CA ASP A 120 -5.34 -3.59 -7.81
C ASP A 120 -5.55 -5.01 -7.28
N LEU A 121 -6.01 -5.11 -6.04
CA LEU A 121 -6.30 -6.39 -5.40
C LEU A 121 -7.64 -6.34 -4.70
N THR A 122 -8.58 -7.17 -5.14
CA THR A 122 -9.91 -7.28 -4.52
C THR A 122 -9.94 -8.39 -3.48
N ILE A 123 -10.35 -8.04 -2.27
CA ILE A 123 -10.46 -8.92 -1.11
C ILE A 123 -11.95 -9.07 -0.75
N PRO A 124 -12.58 -10.23 -0.98
CA PRO A 124 -13.95 -10.48 -0.56
C PRO A 124 -14.07 -10.68 0.96
N PRO A 125 -15.25 -10.48 1.56
CA PRO A 125 -15.49 -10.95 2.91
C PRO A 125 -15.42 -12.48 2.98
N ALA A 126 -14.92 -13.02 4.09
CA ALA A 126 -15.00 -14.45 4.39
C ALA A 126 -16.48 -14.86 4.51
N LYS A 127 -16.76 -16.15 4.22
CA LYS A 127 -18.10 -16.73 4.38
C LYS A 127 -18.53 -16.62 5.85
#